data_AF-A0A0D0CZ91-F1
#
_entry.id   AF-A0A0D0CZ91-F1
#
_cell.length_a   1.000
_cell.length_b   1.000
_cell.length_c   1.000
_cell.angle_alpha   90.00
_cell.angle_beta   90.00
_cell.angle_gamma   90.00
#
_symmetry.space_group_name_H-M   'P 1'
#
loop_
_entity.id
_entity.type
_entity.pdbx_description
1 polymer ?
#
loop_
_entity_poly.entity_id
_entity_poly.type
_entity_poly.pdbx_seq_one_letter_code
_entity_poly.pdbx_strand_id
1 'polypeptide(L)'
;MDDLETSAHALLRWIIVVQGVLRGPTQKDFVRGPTSKFHTASPYLHEEQVPTMTSPDSKTCGTEARSLETIPENQTLEPNLESPSNPITSNGSPDVDMVDSTDLQPSASLAIAGSVGSGAEAIPHNLFLHDPCPLPFPYPSTIQVIEPTVKLVVETVIKCMTESAQGASGSCHIEAEESEVDEDDDDTPSKHRKNPGKCGRKNYLHDAFHKYLEEKGVKKHRKDLMLPKSTPPDSVREFNATNNHPPTLSDLMINWSSSLLAPGWNTEVIQLLTVDFQQRLKNGTYPFVIFDEGKMNLLELCKLCIEKLHHTHREKQDRAKLDTTDITARKERHHKLNRMTTRKHGTLARQRRIIDENCSRDPDTWDDIRQIIDCLDIEGISGNETDTAPGTQPKVIRRMVLPWLSPFISELFDCVESYNTALHEECMTVHTGNSSLERMFEPHHTDTKAVALDQLPRNWYDEEWYKAHSVSGRTMLSAHKDVPIPTLHQYAAYHK
;
A
#
# COMPACT_ATOMS: atom_id res chain seq x y z
N MET A 1 37.70 -3.06 42.02
CA MET A 1 38.06 -3.20 40.59
C MET A 1 37.64 -4.56 40.05
N ASP A 2 37.61 -5.59 40.90
CA ASP A 2 37.26 -6.98 40.54
C ASP A 2 35.83 -7.18 39.99
N ASP A 3 34.88 -6.31 40.33
CA ASP A 3 33.51 -6.36 39.80
C ASP A 3 33.40 -5.92 38.34
N LEU A 4 34.31 -5.05 37.88
CA LEU A 4 34.30 -4.55 36.50
C LEU A 4 34.84 -5.61 35.53
N GLU A 5 35.86 -6.35 35.97
CA GLU A 5 36.50 -7.42 35.19
C GLU A 5 35.58 -8.64 35.08
N THR A 6 34.83 -8.94 36.15
CA THR A 6 33.80 -9.99 36.15
C THR A 6 32.64 -9.66 35.22
N SER A 7 32.20 -8.39 35.20
CA SER A 7 31.15 -7.90 34.31
C SER A 7 31.58 -7.91 32.83
N ALA A 8 32.82 -7.51 32.54
CA ALA A 8 33.38 -7.55 31.18
C ALA A 8 33.51 -9.00 30.66
N HIS A 9 33.93 -9.94 31.50
CA HIS A 9 34.00 -11.36 31.13
C HIS A 9 32.62 -12.00 30.90
N ALA A 10 31.60 -11.60 31.68
CA ALA A 10 30.23 -12.04 31.46
C ALA A 10 29.67 -11.53 30.12
N LEU A 11 29.97 -10.27 29.78
CA LEU A 11 29.53 -9.63 28.54
C LEU A 11 30.22 -10.23 27.31
N LEU A 12 31.51 -10.56 27.40
CA LEU A 12 32.26 -11.22 26.33
C LEU A 12 31.77 -12.66 26.07
N ARG A 13 31.46 -13.41 27.14
CA ARG A 13 30.86 -14.75 27.03
C ARG A 13 29.48 -14.70 26.38
N TRP A 14 28.70 -13.67 26.67
CA TRP A 14 27.38 -13.47 26.09
C TRP A 14 27.44 -13.18 24.58
N ILE A 15 28.39 -12.33 24.15
CA ILE A 15 28.61 -12.04 22.71
C ILE A 15 28.99 -13.29 21.92
N ILE A 16 29.84 -14.16 22.49
CA ILE A 16 30.26 -15.41 21.83
C ILE A 16 29.09 -16.39 21.65
N VAL A 17 28.19 -16.49 22.63
CA VAL A 17 27.00 -17.35 22.54
C VAL A 17 26.03 -16.83 21.47
N VAL A 18 25.81 -15.52 21.41
CA VAL A 18 24.93 -14.90 20.40
C VAL A 18 25.48 -15.10 18.97
N GLN A 19 26.80 -14.97 18.77
CA GLN A 19 27.41 -15.20 17.45
C GLN A 19 27.39 -16.68 17.03
N GLY A 20 27.43 -17.63 17.99
CA GLY A 20 27.30 -19.06 17.71
C GLY A 20 25.89 -19.46 17.26
N VAL A 21 24.85 -18.80 17.80
CA VAL A 21 23.44 -19.06 17.47
C VAL A 21 23.04 -18.47 16.11
N LEU A 22 23.68 -17.38 15.67
CA LEU A 22 23.43 -16.75 14.37
C LEU A 22 24.00 -17.51 13.16
N ARG A 23 24.89 -18.50 13.39
CA ARG A 23 25.37 -19.42 12.35
C ARG A 23 24.53 -20.70 12.37
N GLY A 24 23.31 -20.60 11.82
CA GLY A 24 22.43 -21.76 11.65
C GLY A 24 23.03 -22.87 10.75
N PRO A 25 22.60 -24.14 10.91
CA PRO A 25 23.11 -25.26 10.13
C PRO A 25 22.64 -25.21 8.68
N THR A 26 23.52 -25.60 7.75
CA THR A 26 23.22 -25.70 6.32
C THR A 26 22.16 -26.76 6.03
N GLN A 27 21.09 -26.33 5.39
CA GLN A 27 19.90 -27.07 5.00
C GLN A 27 20.22 -28.14 3.94
N LYS A 28 20.40 -29.39 4.36
CA LYS A 28 20.15 -30.57 3.55
C LYS A 28 19.39 -31.60 4.40
N ASP A 29 18.40 -32.18 3.76
CA ASP A 29 17.65 -33.37 4.19
C ASP A 29 16.51 -33.12 5.18
N PHE A 30 15.30 -32.83 4.64
CA PHE A 30 14.09 -33.40 5.22
C PHE A 30 13.18 -33.98 4.13
N VAL A 31 13.01 -35.29 4.23
CA VAL A 31 12.27 -36.17 3.34
C VAL A 31 10.79 -36.24 3.76
N ARG A 32 9.97 -36.23 2.72
CA ARG A 32 8.54 -36.53 2.57
C ARG A 32 7.94 -37.54 3.57
N GLY A 33 6.78 -37.19 4.15
CA GLY A 33 5.85 -38.10 4.86
C GLY A 33 4.38 -37.81 4.48
N PRO A 34 3.48 -38.81 4.51
CA PRO A 34 2.28 -38.83 3.67
C PRO A 34 0.99 -38.29 4.32
N THR A 35 0.05 -38.02 3.43
CA THR A 35 -1.28 -37.40 3.58
C THR A 35 -2.28 -38.28 4.34
N SER A 36 -2.98 -37.67 5.31
CA SER A 36 -4.14 -38.22 6.01
C SER A 36 -5.44 -37.65 5.43
N LYS A 37 -6.29 -38.51 4.88
CA LYS A 37 -7.63 -38.18 4.36
C LYS A 37 -8.65 -38.18 5.50
N PHE A 38 -9.40 -37.10 5.66
CA PHE A 38 -10.62 -37.09 6.49
C PHE A 38 -11.84 -36.96 5.58
N HIS A 39 -12.73 -37.95 5.65
CA HIS A 39 -14.06 -37.94 5.05
C HIS A 39 -15.03 -37.21 5.99
N THR A 40 -15.69 -36.17 5.50
CA THR A 40 -16.82 -35.52 6.17
C THR A 40 -18.13 -36.02 5.55
N ALA A 41 -18.95 -36.65 6.39
CA ALA A 41 -20.30 -37.09 6.07
C ALA A 41 -21.27 -35.89 6.10
N SER A 42 -22.14 -35.82 5.11
CA SER A 42 -23.22 -34.83 4.98
C SER A 42 -24.50 -35.34 5.65
N PRO A 43 -25.23 -34.55 6.46
CA PRO A 43 -26.56 -34.93 6.90
C PRO A 43 -27.63 -34.37 5.95
N TYR A 44 -28.43 -35.32 5.46
CA TYR A 44 -29.73 -35.12 4.82
C TYR A 44 -30.63 -34.18 5.66
N LEU A 45 -31.27 -33.23 4.99
CA LEU A 45 -32.45 -32.55 5.51
C LEU A 45 -33.63 -32.67 4.55
N HIS A 46 -34.76 -32.87 5.18
CA HIS A 46 -36.06 -33.35 4.71
C HIS A 46 -36.73 -32.39 3.73
N GLU A 47 -37.24 -32.91 2.62
CA GLU A 47 -38.28 -32.27 1.81
C GLU A 47 -39.60 -32.25 2.58
N GLU A 48 -40.26 -31.10 2.58
CA GLU A 48 -41.68 -30.96 2.95
C GLU A 48 -42.39 -30.25 1.79
N GLN A 49 -43.35 -30.96 1.17
CA GLN A 49 -44.21 -30.47 0.09
C GLN A 49 -45.44 -29.77 0.68
N VAL A 50 -45.79 -28.58 0.19
CA VAL A 50 -47.07 -27.91 0.46
C VAL A 50 -47.60 -27.29 -0.85
N PRO A 51 -48.93 -27.34 -1.11
CA PRO A 51 -49.46 -27.50 -2.46
C PRO A 51 -49.84 -26.21 -3.18
N THR A 52 -49.83 -26.35 -4.51
CA THR A 52 -50.32 -25.43 -5.54
C THR A 52 -51.79 -25.05 -5.34
N MET A 53 -52.08 -23.75 -5.31
CA MET A 53 -53.42 -23.22 -5.58
C MET A 53 -53.35 -22.19 -6.70
N THR A 54 -54.03 -22.53 -7.79
CA THR A 54 -54.30 -21.75 -8.99
C THR A 54 -55.41 -20.73 -8.73
N SER A 55 -55.27 -19.49 -9.23
CA SER A 55 -56.42 -18.69 -9.68
C SER A 55 -55.97 -17.59 -10.65
N PRO A 56 -56.71 -17.32 -11.74
CA PRO A 56 -56.36 -16.37 -12.78
C PRO A 56 -57.00 -14.99 -12.56
N ASP A 57 -56.68 -14.07 -13.47
CA ASP A 57 -57.32 -12.78 -13.79
C ASP A 57 -56.60 -11.51 -13.30
N SER A 58 -55.76 -10.97 -14.19
CA SER A 58 -55.55 -9.52 -14.25
C SER A 58 -55.37 -9.05 -15.70
N LYS A 59 -56.46 -8.47 -16.23
CA LYS A 59 -56.54 -7.62 -17.42
C LYS A 59 -55.36 -6.65 -17.52
N THR A 60 -54.60 -6.72 -18.60
CA THR A 60 -53.72 -5.65 -19.05
C THR A 60 -54.44 -4.81 -20.10
N CYS A 61 -54.66 -3.53 -19.80
CA CYS A 61 -55.14 -2.54 -20.76
C CYS A 61 -53.97 -2.14 -21.65
N GLY A 62 -54.14 -2.31 -22.97
CA GLY A 62 -53.19 -1.85 -23.98
C GLY A 62 -53.24 -0.32 -24.13
N THR A 63 -52.07 0.28 -24.30
CA THR A 63 -51.92 1.65 -24.78
C THR A 63 -51.18 1.58 -26.10
N GLU A 64 -51.92 1.84 -27.18
CA GLU A 64 -51.39 1.98 -28.54
C GLU A 64 -50.46 3.19 -28.61
N ALA A 65 -49.19 2.97 -28.97
CA ALA A 65 -48.29 4.03 -29.40
C ALA A 65 -48.27 4.02 -30.94
N ARG A 66 -48.77 5.10 -31.54
CA ARG A 66 -48.78 5.35 -32.98
C ARG A 66 -47.36 5.45 -33.52
N SER A 67 -47.06 4.64 -34.53
CA SER A 67 -45.92 4.79 -35.43
C SER A 67 -45.98 6.14 -36.14
N LEU A 68 -44.90 6.93 -36.06
CA LEU A 68 -44.60 7.97 -37.03
C LEU A 68 -43.51 7.45 -37.95
N GLU A 69 -43.93 7.16 -39.16
CA GLU A 69 -43.14 6.83 -40.33
C GLU A 69 -42.42 8.11 -40.79
N THR A 70 -41.10 8.13 -40.72
CA THR A 70 -40.27 9.13 -41.41
C THR A 70 -39.16 8.43 -42.16
N ILE A 71 -39.33 8.36 -43.47
CA ILE A 71 -38.34 8.03 -44.48
C ILE A 71 -37.37 9.21 -44.60
N PRO A 72 -36.05 8.97 -44.67
CA PRO A 72 -35.19 9.85 -45.44
C PRO A 72 -34.60 9.13 -46.66
N GLU A 73 -34.83 9.83 -47.74
CA GLU A 73 -34.44 9.68 -49.13
C GLU A 73 -32.93 9.45 -49.33
N ASN A 74 -32.62 8.54 -50.24
CA ASN A 74 -31.27 8.24 -50.73
C ASN A 74 -30.65 9.48 -51.41
N GLN A 75 -29.43 9.85 -51.02
CA GLN A 75 -28.52 10.58 -51.90
C GLN A 75 -27.14 9.92 -51.94
N THR A 76 -26.86 9.35 -53.11
CA THR A 76 -25.56 8.90 -53.59
C THR A 76 -24.69 10.12 -53.89
N LEU A 77 -23.52 10.24 -53.24
CA LEU A 77 -22.45 11.13 -53.65
C LEU A 77 -21.18 10.32 -53.84
N GLU A 78 -20.71 10.30 -55.08
CA GLU A 78 -19.44 9.70 -55.50
C GLU A 78 -18.22 10.49 -54.99
N PRO A 79 -17.05 9.83 -54.84
CA PRO A 79 -15.85 10.45 -54.30
C PRO A 79 -15.06 11.19 -55.38
N ASN A 80 -14.85 12.49 -55.20
CA ASN A 80 -13.87 13.24 -56.00
C ASN A 80 -12.51 13.22 -55.29
N LEU A 81 -11.56 12.59 -55.98
CA LEU A 81 -10.13 12.68 -55.78
C LEU A 81 -9.67 14.13 -55.96
N GLU A 82 -8.95 14.69 -54.98
CA GLU A 82 -7.83 15.61 -55.25
C GLU A 82 -7.01 15.83 -53.97
N SER A 83 -5.80 15.28 -53.98
CA SER A 83 -4.77 15.49 -52.97
C SER A 83 -4.05 16.83 -53.20
N PRO A 84 -3.90 17.69 -52.19
CA PRO A 84 -2.88 18.72 -52.22
C PRO A 84 -1.63 18.25 -51.46
N SER A 85 -0.63 17.83 -52.23
CA SER A 85 0.75 17.72 -51.82
C SER A 85 1.31 19.08 -51.41
N ASN A 86 1.73 19.23 -50.15
CA ASN A 86 2.61 20.31 -49.71
C ASN A 86 3.86 19.71 -49.03
N PRO A 87 5.08 20.13 -49.43
CA PRO A 87 6.31 19.65 -48.84
C PRO A 87 6.61 20.42 -47.54
N ILE A 88 6.64 19.72 -46.41
CA ILE A 88 7.20 20.28 -45.18
C ILE A 88 8.72 20.07 -45.24
N THR A 89 9.41 21.19 -45.36
CA THR A 89 10.86 21.34 -45.28
C THR A 89 11.39 20.80 -43.94
N SER A 90 12.35 19.89 -44.05
CA SER A 90 13.21 19.39 -42.98
C SER A 90 14.00 20.54 -42.34
N ASN A 91 13.69 20.89 -41.10
CA ASN A 91 14.58 21.68 -40.26
C ASN A 91 15.57 20.74 -39.58
N GLY A 92 16.85 20.91 -39.91
CA GLY A 92 17.96 20.13 -39.38
C GLY A 92 18.14 20.31 -37.88
N SER A 93 18.33 19.18 -37.20
CA SER A 93 18.95 19.13 -35.87
C SER A 93 20.44 19.47 -36.00
N PRO A 94 20.99 20.32 -35.12
CA PRO A 94 22.43 20.46 -34.99
C PRO A 94 23.01 19.26 -34.23
N ASP A 95 24.07 18.69 -34.80
CA ASP A 95 25.04 17.83 -34.15
C ASP A 95 25.48 18.45 -32.82
N VAL A 96 25.39 17.68 -31.75
CA VAL A 96 26.03 17.99 -30.47
C VAL A 96 27.22 17.05 -30.36
N ASP A 97 28.40 17.63 -30.56
CA ASP A 97 29.69 16.97 -30.40
C ASP A 97 29.82 16.33 -29.01
N MET A 98 30.16 15.05 -29.00
CA MET A 98 30.62 14.35 -27.81
C MET A 98 31.98 14.91 -27.39
N VAL A 99 32.03 15.58 -26.24
CA VAL A 99 33.30 15.92 -25.58
C VAL A 99 33.73 14.75 -24.69
N ASP A 100 34.81 14.11 -25.12
CA ASP A 100 35.63 13.18 -24.35
C ASP A 100 36.12 13.85 -23.06
N SER A 101 35.79 13.28 -21.90
CA SER A 101 36.32 13.70 -20.60
C SER A 101 37.12 12.55 -20.00
N THR A 102 38.39 12.49 -20.39
CA THR A 102 39.41 11.68 -19.72
C THR A 102 40.18 12.54 -18.74
N ASP A 103 40.73 11.90 -17.70
CA ASP A 103 41.72 12.39 -16.73
C ASP A 103 41.22 13.09 -15.45
N LEU A 104 41.07 12.27 -14.40
CA LEU A 104 41.39 12.69 -13.04
C LEU A 104 42.39 11.72 -12.41
N GLN A 105 43.63 12.20 -12.27
CA GLN A 105 44.65 11.61 -11.39
C GLN A 105 44.36 11.95 -9.90
N PRO A 106 44.80 11.09 -8.96
CA PRO A 106 44.65 11.34 -7.53
C PRO A 106 45.86 12.10 -6.95
N SER A 107 45.62 13.29 -6.40
CA SER A 107 46.64 14.06 -5.69
C SER A 107 46.51 13.90 -4.17
N ALA A 108 47.46 13.14 -3.64
CA ALA A 108 48.30 13.38 -2.45
C ALA A 108 47.68 13.94 -1.15
N SER A 109 47.95 13.16 -0.11
CA SER A 109 47.80 13.39 1.33
C SER A 109 48.45 14.68 1.83
N LEU A 110 47.74 15.39 2.72
CA LEU A 110 48.28 16.50 3.52
C LEU A 110 48.62 16.00 4.93
N ALA A 111 49.89 16.13 5.30
CA ALA A 111 50.42 15.87 6.64
C ALA A 111 50.09 17.04 7.59
N ILE A 112 49.56 16.72 8.78
CA ILE A 112 49.36 17.67 9.87
C ILE A 112 50.57 17.58 10.81
N ALA A 113 51.34 18.66 10.86
CA ALA A 113 52.41 18.88 11.83
C ALA A 113 51.83 19.35 13.18
N GLY A 114 52.49 18.94 14.26
CA GLY A 114 52.03 19.11 15.65
C GLY A 114 52.04 20.54 16.17
N SER A 115 51.27 20.73 17.24
CA SER A 115 51.34 21.91 18.10
C SER A 115 51.51 21.45 19.55
N VAL A 116 52.69 21.74 20.09
CA VAL A 116 53.08 21.62 21.49
C VAL A 116 53.03 23.03 22.08
N GLY A 117 52.26 23.21 23.14
CA GLY A 117 52.15 24.50 23.84
C GLY A 117 51.58 24.31 25.24
N SER A 118 52.40 23.79 26.15
CA SER A 118 52.11 23.70 27.59
C SER A 118 52.60 24.97 28.28
N GLY A 119 51.69 25.87 28.65
CA GLY A 119 51.94 27.01 29.53
C GLY A 119 51.37 26.72 30.91
N ALA A 120 52.24 26.46 31.88
CA ALA A 120 51.90 26.36 33.29
C ALA A 120 52.02 27.74 33.93
N GLU A 121 50.95 28.21 34.56
CA GLU A 121 50.95 29.39 35.41
C GLU A 121 50.51 28.99 36.82
N ALA A 122 51.37 29.28 37.77
CA ALA A 122 51.19 29.06 39.20
C ALA A 122 50.73 30.37 39.86
N ILE A 123 49.94 30.29 40.94
CA ILE A 123 49.92 31.17 42.13
C ILE A 123 48.85 30.67 43.14
N PRO A 124 48.99 30.93 44.45
CA PRO A 124 48.71 29.92 45.48
C PRO A 124 47.67 30.29 46.57
N HIS A 125 47.38 29.29 47.42
CA HIS A 125 46.90 29.28 48.82
C HIS A 125 45.90 30.35 49.32
N ASN A 126 44.73 29.94 49.85
CA ASN A 126 44.56 29.74 51.30
C ASN A 126 43.17 29.25 51.75
N LEU A 127 43.23 28.57 52.90
CA LEU A 127 42.20 27.94 53.71
C LEU A 127 41.21 28.95 54.35
N PHE A 128 39.93 28.57 54.50
CA PHE A 128 39.15 28.83 55.71
C PHE A 128 38.05 27.77 55.90
N LEU A 129 38.15 27.05 57.02
CA LEU A 129 37.08 26.29 57.67
C LEU A 129 35.99 27.25 58.18
N HIS A 130 34.72 26.87 58.12
CA HIS A 130 33.77 27.03 59.23
C HIS A 130 32.56 26.08 59.08
N ASP A 131 32.07 25.67 60.26
CA ASP A 131 31.16 24.57 60.61
C ASP A 131 29.72 24.57 60.05
N PRO A 132 29.02 23.41 60.14
CA PRO A 132 27.67 23.20 59.62
C PRO A 132 26.56 23.58 60.61
N CYS A 133 25.44 24.09 60.08
CA CYS A 133 24.17 24.18 60.81
C CYS A 133 23.19 23.09 60.32
N PRO A 134 22.47 22.39 61.22
CA PRO A 134 21.49 21.38 60.85
C PRO A 134 20.07 21.96 60.79
N LEU A 135 19.29 21.59 59.78
CA LEU A 135 17.83 21.62 59.85
C LEU A 135 17.24 20.32 59.28
N PRO A 136 16.23 19.71 59.94
CA PRO A 136 15.60 18.48 59.50
C PRO A 136 14.24 18.76 58.85
N PHE A 137 13.98 18.22 57.66
CA PHE A 137 12.63 17.86 57.20
C PHE A 137 12.72 16.71 56.18
N PRO A 138 12.09 15.56 56.42
CA PRO A 138 12.03 14.48 55.43
C PRO A 138 10.79 14.66 54.54
N TYR A 139 10.99 14.66 53.22
CA TYR A 139 9.94 14.31 52.26
C TYR A 139 9.94 12.79 52.03
N PRO A 140 8.77 12.14 51.91
CA PRO A 140 8.69 10.69 51.77
C PRO A 140 9.06 10.22 50.37
N SER A 141 9.92 9.21 50.35
CA SER A 141 10.41 8.46 49.19
C SER A 141 9.27 7.76 48.44
N THR A 142 8.92 8.25 47.25
CA THR A 142 7.95 7.57 46.36
C THR A 142 8.50 7.29 44.94
N ILE A 143 9.80 7.49 44.68
CA ILE A 143 10.37 7.39 43.31
C ILE A 143 11.20 6.12 43.05
N GLN A 144 11.36 5.20 44.01
CA GLN A 144 12.23 4.02 43.80
C GLN A 144 11.56 2.78 43.19
N VAL A 145 10.27 2.80 42.85
CA VAL A 145 9.55 1.61 42.33
C VAL A 145 9.32 1.63 40.81
N ILE A 146 9.58 2.76 40.12
CA ILE A 146 9.25 2.92 38.69
C ILE A 146 10.40 2.44 37.78
N GLU A 147 11.64 2.61 38.20
CA GLU A 147 12.83 2.33 37.38
C GLU A 147 12.97 0.85 36.92
N PRO A 148 12.73 -0.17 37.77
CA PRO A 148 12.83 -1.56 37.33
C PRO A 148 11.74 -1.95 36.33
N THR A 149 10.56 -1.35 36.47
CA THR A 149 9.38 -1.65 35.65
C THR A 149 9.54 -1.06 34.25
N VAL A 150 10.06 0.16 34.14
CA VAL A 150 10.33 0.81 32.85
C VAL A 150 11.44 0.06 32.10
N LYS A 151 12.52 -0.32 32.79
CA LYS A 151 13.61 -1.10 32.18
C LYS A 151 13.14 -2.45 31.64
N LEU A 152 12.34 -3.19 32.41
CA LEU A 152 11.81 -4.48 31.99
C LEU A 152 10.88 -4.34 30.76
N VAL A 153 10.05 -3.31 30.72
CA VAL A 153 9.15 -3.04 29.59
C VAL A 153 9.95 -2.67 28.33
N VAL A 154 10.97 -1.82 28.45
CA VAL A 154 11.85 -1.44 27.32
C VAL A 154 12.58 -2.65 26.76
N GLU A 155 13.16 -3.50 27.62
CA GLU A 155 13.83 -4.74 27.21
C GLU A 155 12.87 -5.71 26.52
N THR A 156 11.63 -5.83 27.02
CA THR A 156 10.62 -6.71 26.43
C THR A 156 10.16 -6.20 25.06
N VAL A 157 9.99 -4.88 24.89
CA VAL A 157 9.61 -4.27 23.61
C VAL A 157 10.72 -4.43 22.56
N ILE A 158 11.98 -4.18 22.92
CA ILE A 158 13.13 -4.35 22.02
C ILE A 158 13.26 -5.83 21.60
N LYS A 159 13.07 -6.76 22.54
CA LYS A 159 13.07 -8.19 22.28
C LYS A 159 11.96 -8.61 21.31
N CYS A 160 10.71 -8.21 21.56
CA CYS A 160 9.60 -8.54 20.68
C CYS A 160 9.76 -7.94 19.26
N MET A 161 10.36 -6.75 19.14
CA MET A 161 10.64 -6.13 17.84
C MET A 161 11.75 -6.83 17.06
N THR A 162 12.77 -7.35 17.74
CA THR A 162 13.86 -8.11 17.11
C THR A 162 13.46 -9.53 16.73
N GLU A 163 12.62 -10.19 17.55
CA GLU A 163 12.05 -11.51 17.23
C GLU A 163 11.04 -11.44 16.07
N SER A 164 10.26 -10.36 15.97
CA SER A 164 9.34 -10.12 14.84
C SER A 164 10.07 -9.90 13.52
N ALA A 165 11.30 -9.38 13.55
CA ALA A 165 12.14 -9.21 12.35
C ALA A 165 12.78 -10.53 11.86
N GLN A 166 12.84 -11.57 12.71
CA GLN A 166 13.41 -12.89 12.38
C GLN A 166 12.35 -13.97 12.12
N GLY A 167 11.07 -13.72 12.43
CA GLY A 167 9.98 -14.70 12.37
C GLY A 167 9.06 -14.65 11.14
N ALA A 168 9.43 -13.98 10.05
CA ALA A 168 8.61 -13.93 8.83
C ALA A 168 8.81 -15.18 7.93
N SER A 169 8.40 -16.35 8.43
CA SER A 169 8.07 -17.50 7.59
C SER A 169 6.98 -18.33 8.28
N GLY A 170 5.79 -17.74 8.34
CA GLY A 170 4.59 -18.36 8.88
C GLY A 170 3.39 -17.62 8.35
N SER A 171 2.73 -18.20 7.35
CA SER A 171 1.49 -17.70 6.76
C SER A 171 0.40 -17.64 7.83
N CYS A 172 0.20 -16.45 8.41
CA CYS A 172 -1.00 -16.13 9.16
C CYS A 172 -1.88 -15.30 8.22
N HIS A 173 -2.98 -15.92 7.80
CA HIS A 173 -4.10 -15.26 7.14
C HIS A 173 -4.69 -14.24 8.11
N ILE A 174 -4.24 -12.99 8.00
CA ILE A 174 -4.82 -11.83 8.66
C ILE A 174 -5.95 -11.39 7.74
N GLU A 175 -7.21 -11.52 8.19
CA GLU A 175 -8.34 -10.86 7.56
C GLU A 175 -7.99 -9.38 7.45
N ALA A 176 -7.91 -8.88 6.22
CA ALA A 176 -7.61 -7.50 5.91
C ALA A 176 -8.71 -6.63 6.51
N GLU A 177 -8.49 -6.12 7.72
CA GLU A 177 -9.28 -5.00 8.22
C GLU A 177 -9.16 -3.86 7.22
N GLU A 178 -10.32 -3.38 6.80
CA GLU A 178 -10.53 -2.31 5.84
C GLU A 178 -9.64 -1.12 6.20
N SER A 179 -8.56 -0.98 5.44
CA SER A 179 -7.73 0.22 5.44
C SER A 179 -8.65 1.41 5.25
N GLU A 180 -8.70 2.33 6.23
CA GLU A 180 -9.40 3.60 6.14
C GLU A 180 -9.06 4.22 4.77
N VAL A 181 -10.04 4.20 3.87
CA VAL A 181 -9.91 4.78 2.53
C VAL A 181 -9.66 6.26 2.74
N ASP A 182 -8.54 6.70 2.17
CA ASP A 182 -8.07 8.07 2.03
C ASP A 182 -9.23 9.01 1.63
N GLU A 183 -9.92 9.58 2.61
CA GLU A 183 -10.77 10.76 2.43
C GLU A 183 -9.85 11.98 2.37
N ASP A 184 -9.03 12.05 1.32
CA ASP A 184 -8.45 13.31 0.90
C ASP A 184 -9.64 14.13 0.36
N ASP A 185 -10.08 15.09 1.18
CA ASP A 185 -11.20 15.99 0.94
C ASP A 185 -10.86 16.85 -0.30
N ASP A 186 -11.22 16.34 -1.46
CA ASP A 186 -11.38 17.14 -2.67
C ASP A 186 -12.55 18.09 -2.37
N ASP A 187 -12.24 19.35 -2.03
CA ASP A 187 -13.18 20.48 -1.78
C ASP A 187 -14.17 20.73 -2.94
N THR A 188 -14.15 19.89 -3.97
CA THR A 188 -15.16 19.86 -5.02
C THR A 188 -16.45 19.20 -4.48
N PRO A 189 -17.59 19.91 -4.37
CA PRO A 189 -18.84 19.36 -3.85
C PRO A 189 -19.37 18.24 -4.77
N SER A 190 -18.96 17.01 -4.49
CA SER A 190 -19.38 15.81 -5.20
C SER A 190 -20.81 15.45 -4.81
N LYS A 191 -21.77 15.93 -5.61
CA LYS A 191 -23.17 15.55 -5.50
C LYS A 191 -23.33 14.09 -5.94
N HIS A 192 -23.79 13.25 -5.01
CA HIS A 192 -24.29 11.88 -5.22
C HIS A 192 -23.29 10.70 -5.14
N ARG A 193 -22.72 10.46 -3.95
CA ARG A 193 -22.51 9.06 -3.51
C ARG A 193 -23.80 8.54 -2.89
N LYS A 194 -24.65 7.87 -3.68
CA LYS A 194 -26.01 7.45 -3.27
C LYS A 194 -26.10 6.19 -2.42
N ASN A 195 -24.98 5.55 -2.10
CA ASN A 195 -24.95 4.55 -1.04
C ASN A 195 -23.78 4.91 -0.13
N PRO A 196 -24.01 5.39 1.11
CA PRO A 196 -22.96 5.30 2.11
C PRO A 196 -22.67 3.80 2.23
N GLY A 197 -21.57 3.35 1.60
CA GLY A 197 -21.05 2.00 1.81
C GLY A 197 -21.05 1.78 3.31
N LYS A 198 -21.50 0.60 3.76
CA LYS A 198 -21.69 0.24 5.18
C LYS A 198 -20.59 0.92 5.99
N CYS A 199 -20.92 2.04 6.63
CA CYS A 199 -19.93 2.82 7.34
C CYS A 199 -19.39 1.85 8.38
N GLY A 200 -18.12 1.46 8.24
CA GLY A 200 -17.49 0.43 9.06
C GLY A 200 -17.83 0.71 10.52
N ARG A 201 -18.04 -0.35 11.32
CA ARG A 201 -18.36 -0.18 12.74
C ARG A 201 -17.36 0.82 13.34
N LYS A 202 -17.88 1.94 13.87
CA LYS A 202 -17.05 3.01 14.39
C LYS A 202 -16.09 2.44 15.43
N ASN A 203 -14.79 2.57 15.19
CA ASN A 203 -13.77 2.11 16.11
C ASN A 203 -13.56 3.18 17.19
N TYR A 204 -14.36 3.11 18.25
CA TYR A 204 -14.35 4.09 19.34
C TYR A 204 -12.98 4.24 20.03
N LEU A 205 -12.14 3.19 20.02
CA LEU A 205 -10.78 3.27 20.56
C LEU A 205 -9.90 4.18 19.70
N HIS A 206 -9.96 4.04 18.37
CA HIS A 206 -9.20 4.87 17.44
C HIS A 206 -9.64 6.33 17.52
N ASP A 207 -10.95 6.58 17.62
CA ASP A 207 -11.50 7.93 17.80
C ASP A 207 -11.03 8.55 19.13
N ALA A 208 -11.08 7.79 20.23
CA ALA A 208 -10.61 8.25 21.54
C ALA A 208 -9.11 8.56 21.55
N PHE A 209 -8.29 7.69 20.92
CA PHE A 209 -6.84 7.90 20.81
C PHE A 209 -6.53 9.12 19.93
N HIS A 210 -7.23 9.29 18.81
CA HIS A 210 -7.08 10.49 17.97
C HIS A 210 -7.39 11.77 18.75
N LYS A 211 -8.50 11.80 19.49
CA LYS A 211 -8.86 12.94 20.33
C LYS A 211 -7.80 13.21 21.40
N TYR A 212 -7.28 12.15 22.03
CA TYR A 212 -6.20 12.25 23.01
C TYR A 212 -4.92 12.88 22.43
N LEU A 213 -4.47 12.44 21.25
CA LEU A 213 -3.28 12.98 20.61
C LEU A 213 -3.45 14.45 20.17
N GLU A 214 -4.67 14.84 19.81
CA GLU A 214 -5.03 16.23 19.51
C GLU A 214 -5.02 17.08 20.79
N GLU A 215 -5.58 16.58 21.90
CA GLU A 215 -5.53 17.24 23.21
C GLU A 215 -4.08 17.45 23.70
N LYS A 216 -3.18 16.50 23.38
CA LYS A 216 -1.75 16.59 23.71
C LYS A 216 -0.95 17.48 22.74
N GLY A 217 -1.57 17.99 21.67
CA GLY A 217 -0.90 18.84 20.69
C GLY A 217 0.15 18.14 19.81
N VAL A 218 0.24 16.80 19.87
CA VAL A 218 1.17 15.99 19.06
C VAL A 218 0.55 15.58 17.72
N LYS A 219 -0.76 15.80 17.54
CA LYS A 219 -1.48 15.60 16.28
C LYS A 219 -2.23 16.87 15.93
N LYS A 220 -2.29 17.21 14.64
CA LYS A 220 -3.11 18.35 14.16
C LYS A 220 -4.59 18.06 14.43
N HIS A 221 -5.30 19.06 14.96
CA HIS A 221 -6.75 19.02 14.99
C HIS A 221 -7.28 19.16 13.55
N ARG A 222 -8.40 18.50 13.21
CA ARG A 222 -8.92 18.48 11.82
C ARG A 222 -9.13 19.87 11.22
N LYS A 223 -9.45 20.87 12.06
CA LYS A 223 -9.70 22.26 11.62
C LYS A 223 -8.45 23.13 11.58
N ASP A 224 -7.33 22.63 12.10
CA ASP A 224 -6.11 23.41 12.24
C ASP A 224 -5.18 23.13 11.05
N LEU A 225 -4.85 24.19 10.31
CA LEU A 225 -3.92 24.10 9.18
C LEU A 225 -2.45 23.98 9.63
N MET A 226 -2.18 24.30 10.89
CA MET A 226 -0.83 24.32 11.46
C MET A 226 -0.43 22.93 11.93
N LEU A 227 0.68 22.45 11.41
CA LEU A 227 1.25 21.17 11.84
C LEU A 227 1.87 21.28 13.23
N PRO A 228 1.86 20.20 14.04
CA PRO A 228 2.50 20.17 15.35
C PRO A 228 3.94 20.65 15.30
N LYS A 229 4.38 21.40 16.32
CA LYS A 229 5.77 21.84 16.42
C LYS A 229 6.69 20.63 16.67
N SER A 230 7.91 20.68 16.14
CA SER A 230 8.94 19.68 16.43
C SER A 230 9.71 20.08 17.68
N THR A 231 10.18 19.09 18.44
CA THR A 231 11.11 19.34 19.54
C THR A 231 12.36 20.06 19.04
N PRO A 232 12.91 21.04 19.80
CA PRO A 232 14.22 21.61 19.51
C PRO A 232 15.31 20.53 19.41
N PRO A 233 16.18 20.56 18.37
CA PRO A 233 17.24 19.56 18.19
C PRO A 233 18.21 19.45 19.37
N ASP A 234 18.44 20.55 20.09
CA ASP A 234 19.36 20.59 21.22
C ASP A 234 18.84 19.78 22.42
N SER A 235 17.55 19.87 22.73
CA SER A 235 16.90 19.05 23.77
C SER A 235 16.98 17.55 23.45
N VAL A 236 16.74 17.18 22.19
CA VAL A 236 16.85 15.79 21.73
C VAL A 236 18.28 15.29 21.88
N ARG A 237 19.27 16.12 21.51
CA ARG A 237 20.70 15.76 21.60
C ARG A 237 21.17 15.61 23.05
N GLU A 238 20.78 16.54 23.92
CA GLU A 238 21.13 16.51 25.34
C GLU A 238 20.55 15.28 26.03
N PHE A 239 19.27 14.98 25.80
CA PHE A 239 18.62 13.78 26.32
C PHE A 239 19.29 12.51 25.80
N ASN A 240 19.52 12.40 24.48
CA ASN A 240 20.16 11.20 23.92
C ASN A 240 21.62 11.01 24.40
N ALA A 241 22.33 12.09 24.77
CA ALA A 241 23.72 12.02 25.23
C ALA A 241 23.84 11.75 26.74
N THR A 242 22.95 12.33 27.55
CA THR A 242 23.11 12.38 29.01
C THR A 242 21.95 11.75 29.78
N ASN A 243 20.85 11.43 29.09
CA ASN A 243 19.55 11.06 29.67
C ASN A 243 18.99 12.11 30.65
N ASN A 244 19.50 13.34 30.60
CA ASN A 244 19.00 14.46 31.37
C ASN A 244 17.80 15.10 30.66
N HIS A 245 16.94 15.75 31.44
CA HIS A 245 15.75 16.47 30.96
C HIS A 245 14.81 15.60 30.10
N PRO A 246 14.29 14.48 30.67
CA PRO A 246 13.33 13.65 29.96
C PRO A 246 12.07 14.45 29.58
N PRO A 247 11.38 14.07 28.48
CA PRO A 247 10.11 14.67 28.12
C PRO A 247 9.11 14.55 29.27
N THR A 248 8.25 15.56 29.42
CA THR A 248 7.23 15.58 30.48
C THR A 248 5.83 15.56 29.89
N LEU A 249 4.86 14.98 30.60
CA LEU A 249 3.48 14.85 30.12
C LEU A 249 2.79 16.19 29.80
N SER A 250 3.29 17.30 30.35
CA SER A 250 2.75 18.65 30.15
C SER A 250 3.27 19.33 28.88
N ASP A 251 4.41 18.88 28.34
CA ASP A 251 5.08 19.47 27.17
C ASP A 251 5.65 18.38 26.26
N LEU A 252 4.76 17.50 25.78
CA LEU A 252 5.13 16.42 24.89
C LEU A 252 5.29 16.95 23.47
N MET A 253 6.53 16.92 22.97
CA MET A 253 6.86 17.25 21.59
C MET A 253 7.52 16.04 20.92
N ILE A 254 7.09 15.71 19.70
CA ILE A 254 7.73 14.67 18.89
C ILE A 254 8.84 15.33 18.05
N ASN A 255 9.99 14.67 17.95
CA ASN A 255 10.99 15.03 16.97
C ASN A 255 10.61 14.45 15.60
N TRP A 256 9.92 15.25 14.78
CA TRP A 256 9.45 14.84 13.46
C TRP A 256 10.55 14.66 12.42
N SER A 257 11.78 15.10 12.72
CA SER A 257 12.94 14.90 11.83
C SER A 257 13.55 13.50 11.96
N SER A 258 13.22 12.77 13.03
CA SER A 258 13.71 11.43 13.31
C SER A 258 12.59 10.40 13.18
N SER A 259 12.96 9.15 12.89
CA SER A 259 12.00 8.05 12.89
C SER A 259 11.25 7.96 14.22
N LEU A 260 9.96 7.66 14.18
CA LEU A 260 9.15 7.39 15.38
C LEU A 260 9.66 6.17 16.16
N LEU A 261 10.36 5.26 15.47
CA LEU A 261 10.92 4.03 16.04
C LEU A 261 12.39 4.17 16.45
N ALA A 262 13.01 5.33 16.24
CA ALA A 262 14.40 5.52 16.64
C ALA A 262 14.51 5.51 18.18
N PRO A 263 15.51 4.80 18.74
CA PRO A 263 15.76 4.84 20.18
C PRO A 263 16.09 6.27 20.63
N GLY A 264 15.68 6.63 21.84
CA GLY A 264 15.88 7.96 22.43
C GLY A 264 14.56 8.75 22.58
N TRP A 265 14.62 10.06 22.34
CA TRP A 265 13.53 11.01 22.62
C TRP A 265 12.13 10.55 22.18
N ASN A 266 11.96 10.16 20.91
CA ASN A 266 10.64 9.79 20.38
C ASN A 266 10.07 8.54 21.07
N THR A 267 10.93 7.57 21.38
CA THR A 267 10.52 6.34 22.08
C THR A 267 9.98 6.68 23.47
N GLU A 268 10.66 7.56 24.21
CA GLU A 268 10.23 8.00 25.54
C GLU A 268 8.88 8.76 25.48
N VAL A 269 8.73 9.68 24.52
CA VAL A 269 7.47 10.42 24.32
C VAL A 269 6.31 9.47 24.00
N ILE A 270 6.52 8.48 23.12
CA ILE A 270 5.48 7.50 22.75
C ILE A 270 5.09 6.65 23.96
N GLN A 271 6.05 6.24 24.79
CA GLN A 271 5.76 5.50 26.01
C GLN A 271 4.94 6.33 27.01
N LEU A 272 5.33 7.59 27.25
CA LEU A 272 4.58 8.51 28.10
C LEU A 272 3.16 8.74 27.58
N LEU A 273 3.00 8.96 26.27
CA LEU A 273 1.67 9.11 25.64
C LEU A 273 0.80 7.88 25.86
N THR A 274 1.39 6.68 25.69
CA THR A 274 0.68 5.41 25.79
C THR A 274 0.26 5.10 27.22
N VAL A 275 1.15 5.31 28.20
CA VAL A 275 0.86 5.10 29.63
C VAL A 275 -0.23 6.06 30.12
N ASP A 276 -0.14 7.36 29.80
CA ASP A 276 -1.16 8.34 30.18
C ASP A 276 -2.50 8.03 29.51
N PHE A 277 -2.51 7.63 28.24
CA PHE A 277 -3.74 7.22 27.55
C PHE A 277 -4.37 5.98 28.20
N GLN A 278 -3.58 4.95 28.51
CA GLN A 278 -4.08 3.75 29.19
C GLN A 278 -4.68 4.09 30.56
N GLN A 279 -4.03 4.97 31.32
CA GLN A 279 -4.55 5.41 32.62
C GLN A 279 -5.89 6.15 32.46
N ARG A 280 -6.03 7.00 31.43
CA ARG A 280 -7.29 7.69 31.13
C ARG A 280 -8.41 6.73 30.74
N LEU A 281 -8.09 5.67 29.99
CA LEU A 281 -9.04 4.59 29.68
C LEU A 281 -9.50 3.88 30.96
N LYS A 282 -8.55 3.47 31.82
CA LYS A 282 -8.85 2.83 33.12
C LYS A 282 -9.70 3.71 34.03
N ASN A 283 -9.49 5.02 33.98
CA ASN A 283 -10.26 6.01 34.75
C ASN A 283 -11.64 6.33 34.14
N GLY A 284 -12.00 5.74 33.00
CA GLY A 284 -13.29 5.98 32.35
C GLY A 284 -13.41 7.36 31.69
N THR A 285 -12.29 7.98 31.31
CA THR A 285 -12.27 9.31 30.65
C THR A 285 -13.00 9.29 29.30
N TYR A 286 -13.02 8.13 28.63
CA TYR A 286 -13.64 7.92 27.33
C TYR A 286 -14.83 6.96 27.47
N PRO A 287 -16.07 7.48 27.64
CA PRO A 287 -17.23 6.68 28.07
C PRO A 287 -17.67 5.60 27.07
N PHE A 288 -17.31 5.73 25.80
CA PHE A 288 -17.65 4.77 24.74
C PHE A 288 -16.61 3.67 24.53
N VAL A 289 -15.52 3.70 25.30
CA VAL A 289 -14.44 2.70 25.21
C VAL A 289 -14.40 1.90 26.49
N ILE A 290 -14.72 0.61 26.39
CA ILE A 290 -14.59 -0.34 27.51
C ILE A 290 -13.14 -0.82 27.52
N PHE A 291 -12.42 -0.55 28.61
CA PHE A 291 -11.05 -1.00 28.77
C PHE A 291 -11.00 -2.53 28.91
N ASP A 292 -10.29 -3.19 27.99
CA ASP A 292 -10.02 -4.63 28.01
C ASP A 292 -8.52 -4.81 28.22
N GLU A 293 -8.12 -5.36 29.38
CA GLU A 293 -6.71 -5.50 29.75
C GLU A 293 -5.93 -6.44 28.83
N GLY A 294 -6.58 -7.44 28.24
CA GLY A 294 -5.94 -8.37 27.31
C GLY A 294 -5.66 -7.72 25.95
N LYS A 295 -6.62 -6.95 25.44
CA LYS A 295 -6.54 -6.32 24.11
C LYS A 295 -5.88 -4.94 24.10
N MET A 296 -5.99 -4.20 25.21
CA MET A 296 -5.49 -2.82 25.37
C MET A 296 -4.29 -2.78 26.33
N ASN A 297 -3.42 -3.77 26.22
CA ASN A 297 -2.13 -3.75 26.91
C ASN A 297 -1.22 -2.65 26.33
N LEU A 298 -0.16 -2.30 27.05
CA LEU A 298 0.73 -1.19 26.66
C LEU A 298 1.39 -1.39 25.29
N LEU A 299 1.69 -2.63 24.90
CA LEU A 299 2.33 -2.92 23.62
C LEU A 299 1.38 -2.60 22.46
N GLU A 300 0.13 -3.04 22.53
CA GLU A 300 -0.87 -2.77 21.49
C GLU A 300 -1.23 -1.28 21.42
N LEU A 301 -1.34 -0.61 22.56
CA LEU A 301 -1.56 0.84 22.58
C LEU A 301 -0.35 1.63 22.06
N CYS A 302 0.88 1.16 22.27
CA CYS A 302 2.09 1.74 21.66
C CYS A 302 2.06 1.60 20.14
N LYS A 303 1.71 0.42 19.61
CA LYS A 303 1.57 0.20 18.16
C LYS A 303 0.53 1.14 17.56
N LEU A 304 -0.63 1.24 18.21
CA LEU A 304 -1.70 2.16 17.81
C LEU A 304 -1.24 3.63 17.85
N CYS A 305 -0.48 4.03 18.87
CA CYS A 305 0.09 5.37 18.97
C CYS A 305 0.99 5.68 17.76
N ILE A 306 1.92 4.77 17.44
CA ILE A 306 2.84 4.91 16.31
C ILE A 306 2.08 5.00 14.99
N GLU A 307 1.13 4.10 14.76
CA GLU A 307 0.28 4.09 13.56
C GLU A 307 -0.42 5.44 13.36
N LYS A 308 -1.02 5.96 14.44
CA LYS A 308 -1.77 7.23 14.43
C LYS A 308 -0.86 8.45 14.23
N LEU A 309 0.38 8.40 14.72
CA LEU A 309 1.40 9.44 14.48
C LEU A 309 2.08 9.33 13.11
N HIS A 310 2.06 8.14 12.49
CA HIS A 310 2.74 7.88 11.21
C HIS A 310 2.19 8.76 10.07
N HIS A 311 0.89 9.06 10.08
CA HIS A 311 0.29 9.97 9.10
C HIS A 311 0.86 11.40 9.24
N THR A 312 0.88 11.96 10.45
CA THR A 312 1.46 13.29 10.72
C THR A 312 2.95 13.34 10.43
N HIS A 313 3.68 12.27 10.75
CA HIS A 313 5.10 12.15 10.43
C HIS A 313 5.36 12.15 8.91
N ARG A 314 4.58 11.38 8.13
CA ARG A 314 4.65 11.41 6.66
C ARG A 314 4.36 12.81 6.11
N GLU A 315 3.28 13.44 6.57
CA GLU A 315 2.92 14.79 6.13
C GLU A 315 4.04 15.80 6.43
N LYS A 316 4.67 15.72 7.61
CA LYS A 316 5.83 16.54 7.98
C LYS A 316 7.03 16.30 7.07
N GLN A 317 7.38 15.04 6.81
CA GLN A 317 8.49 14.70 5.94
C GLN A 317 8.23 15.14 4.50
N ASP A 318 7.00 14.98 4.02
CA ASP A 318 6.61 15.42 2.68
C ASP A 318 6.64 16.95 2.60
N ARG A 319 6.18 17.69 3.63
CA ARG A 319 6.32 19.15 3.70
C ARG A 319 7.77 19.61 3.73
N ALA A 320 8.65 18.91 4.45
CA ALA A 320 10.08 19.23 4.46
C ALA A 320 10.74 18.99 3.09
N LYS A 321 10.22 18.05 2.29
CA LYS A 321 10.65 17.82 0.90
C LYS A 321 10.00 18.78 -0.12
N LEU A 322 8.95 19.50 0.29
CA LEU A 322 8.04 20.33 -0.53
C LEU A 322 8.63 21.68 -0.97
N ASP A 323 9.81 22.05 -0.46
CA ASP A 323 10.61 23.16 -1.03
C ASP A 323 11.20 22.83 -2.42
N THR A 324 10.92 21.63 -2.96
CA THR A 324 11.19 21.26 -4.35
C THR A 324 9.87 21.07 -5.10
N THR A 325 9.74 21.67 -6.28
CA THR A 325 8.55 21.78 -7.16
C THR A 325 7.92 20.44 -7.64
N ASP A 326 8.28 19.29 -7.06
CA ASP A 326 7.95 17.95 -7.57
C ASP A 326 6.73 17.27 -6.87
N ILE A 327 6.16 17.86 -5.80
CA ILE A 327 5.10 17.16 -5.04
C ILE A 327 3.77 17.07 -5.77
N THR A 328 3.30 18.13 -6.44
CA THR A 328 2.04 18.07 -7.20
C THR A 328 2.16 17.04 -8.33
N ALA A 329 3.28 17.06 -9.05
CA ALA A 329 3.55 16.10 -10.12
C ALA A 329 3.66 14.66 -9.58
N ARG A 330 4.29 14.45 -8.41
CA ARG A 330 4.38 13.13 -7.77
C ARG A 330 3.02 12.63 -7.29
N LYS A 331 2.21 13.48 -6.65
CA LYS A 331 0.85 13.14 -6.22
C LYS A 331 -0.02 12.79 -7.43
N GLU A 332 0.04 13.60 -8.49
CA GLU A 332 -0.70 13.34 -9.73
C GLU A 332 -0.27 12.01 -10.37
N ARG A 333 1.04 11.72 -10.42
CA ARG A 333 1.56 10.41 -10.88
C ARG A 333 1.03 9.26 -10.04
N HIS A 334 1.03 9.40 -8.71
CA HIS A 334 0.52 8.38 -7.79
C HIS A 334 -1.00 8.18 -7.94
N HIS A 335 -1.77 9.26 -8.03
CA HIS A 335 -3.21 9.18 -8.31
C HIS A 335 -3.49 8.55 -9.68
N LYS A 336 -2.71 8.87 -10.72
CA LYS A 336 -2.81 8.22 -12.04
C LYS A 336 -2.57 6.71 -11.91
N LEU A 337 -1.52 6.30 -11.20
CA LEU A 337 -1.18 4.89 -10.96
C LEU A 337 -2.27 4.15 -10.17
N ASN A 338 -2.79 4.75 -9.10
CA ASN A 338 -3.87 4.17 -8.30
C ASN A 338 -5.16 4.01 -9.11
N ARG A 339 -5.52 5.01 -9.91
CA ARG A 339 -6.68 4.94 -10.82
C ARG A 339 -6.50 3.83 -11.85
N MET A 340 -5.30 3.69 -12.43
CA MET A 340 -4.99 2.63 -13.39
C MET A 340 -5.10 1.25 -12.73
N THR A 341 -4.51 1.06 -11.57
CA THR A 341 -4.54 -0.19 -10.79
C THR A 341 -5.98 -0.57 -10.42
N THR A 342 -6.76 0.39 -9.93
CA THR A 342 -8.19 0.19 -9.61
C THR A 342 -8.98 -0.24 -10.84
N ARG A 343 -8.71 0.35 -12.01
CA ARG A 343 -9.35 -0.04 -13.27
C ARG A 343 -8.96 -1.45 -13.71
N LYS A 344 -7.69 -1.84 -13.57
CA LYS A 344 -7.24 -3.21 -13.86
C LYS A 344 -7.98 -4.22 -12.96
N HIS A 345 -8.12 -3.94 -11.66
CA HIS A 345 -8.88 -4.81 -10.75
C HIS A 345 -10.34 -4.92 -11.15
N GLY A 346 -10.97 -3.79 -11.51
CA GLY A 346 -12.35 -3.78 -11.98
C GLY A 346 -12.55 -4.54 -13.30
N THR A 347 -11.54 -4.57 -14.18
CA THR A 347 -11.55 -5.41 -15.39
C THR A 347 -11.37 -6.88 -15.06
N LEU A 348 -10.39 -7.24 -14.23
CA LEU A 348 -10.16 -8.62 -13.80
C LEU A 348 -11.42 -9.22 -13.14
N ALA A 349 -12.01 -8.49 -12.19
CA ALA A 349 -13.21 -8.93 -11.48
C ALA A 349 -14.40 -9.10 -12.43
N ARG A 350 -14.53 -8.22 -13.43
CA ARG A 350 -15.57 -8.34 -14.46
C ARG A 350 -15.33 -9.58 -15.33
N GLN A 351 -14.11 -9.82 -15.77
CA GLN A 351 -13.78 -11.01 -16.59
C GLN A 351 -14.03 -12.30 -15.83
N ARG A 352 -13.61 -12.40 -14.55
CA ARG A 352 -13.92 -13.54 -13.68
C ARG A 352 -15.43 -13.79 -13.59
N ARG A 353 -16.23 -12.73 -13.38
CA ARG A 353 -17.69 -12.85 -13.37
C ARG A 353 -18.26 -13.38 -14.69
N ILE A 354 -17.79 -12.85 -15.83
CA ILE A 354 -18.25 -13.32 -17.15
C ILE A 354 -17.95 -14.82 -17.33
N ILE A 355 -16.76 -15.26 -16.91
CA ILE A 355 -16.36 -16.68 -16.95
C ILE A 355 -17.29 -17.52 -16.08
N ASP A 356 -17.53 -17.10 -14.83
CA ASP A 356 -18.38 -17.84 -13.91
C ASP A 356 -19.82 -18.00 -14.43
N GLU A 357 -20.37 -16.94 -15.02
CA GLU A 357 -21.73 -16.94 -15.56
C GLU A 357 -21.84 -17.77 -16.86
N ASN A 358 -20.79 -17.82 -17.68
CA ASN A 358 -20.79 -18.59 -18.93
C ASN A 358 -20.24 -20.02 -18.79
N CYS A 359 -19.68 -20.39 -17.64
CA CYS A 359 -19.05 -21.70 -17.38
C CYS A 359 -19.99 -22.88 -17.69
N SER A 360 -21.30 -22.73 -17.46
CA SER A 360 -22.29 -23.78 -17.78
C SER A 360 -22.46 -24.10 -19.28
N ARG A 361 -22.08 -23.19 -20.18
CA ARG A 361 -22.25 -23.33 -21.63
C ARG A 361 -21.20 -24.24 -22.27
N ASP A 362 -19.96 -24.15 -21.77
CA ASP A 362 -18.82 -24.96 -22.19
C ASP A 362 -17.79 -25.03 -21.03
N PRO A 363 -18.00 -25.94 -20.07
CA PRO A 363 -17.21 -25.97 -18.84
C PRO A 363 -15.71 -26.09 -19.09
N ASP A 364 -15.30 -26.95 -20.03
CA ASP A 364 -13.89 -27.23 -20.30
C ASP A 364 -13.19 -25.97 -20.83
N THR A 365 -13.76 -25.31 -21.85
CA THR A 365 -13.18 -24.09 -22.42
C THR A 365 -13.14 -22.95 -21.39
N TRP A 366 -14.22 -22.73 -20.63
CA TRP A 366 -14.27 -21.65 -19.65
C TRP A 366 -13.38 -21.90 -18.44
N ASP A 367 -13.18 -23.15 -18.04
CA ASP A 367 -12.24 -23.52 -16.97
C ASP A 367 -10.77 -23.31 -17.41
N ASP A 368 -10.43 -23.62 -18.66
CA ASP A 368 -9.11 -23.29 -19.22
C ASP A 368 -8.88 -21.78 -19.27
N ILE A 369 -9.89 -21.00 -19.67
CA ILE A 369 -9.83 -19.52 -19.64
C ILE A 369 -9.66 -19.02 -18.20
N ARG A 370 -10.38 -19.60 -17.23
CA ARG A 370 -10.25 -19.22 -15.80
C ARG A 370 -8.82 -19.43 -15.33
N GLN A 371 -8.21 -20.56 -15.65
CA GLN A 371 -6.82 -20.85 -15.29
C GLN A 371 -5.84 -19.84 -15.90
N ILE A 372 -6.06 -19.42 -17.15
CA ILE A 372 -5.24 -18.36 -17.79
C ILE A 372 -5.37 -17.04 -17.03
N ILE A 373 -6.60 -16.61 -16.73
CA ILE A 373 -6.84 -15.36 -16.00
C ILE A 373 -6.23 -15.39 -14.59
N ASP A 374 -6.35 -16.51 -13.88
CA ASP A 374 -5.82 -16.63 -12.53
C ASP A 374 -4.29 -16.71 -12.49
N CYS A 375 -3.66 -17.29 -13.51
CA CYS A 375 -2.20 -17.27 -13.66
C CYS A 375 -1.66 -15.86 -13.96
N LEU A 376 -2.40 -15.07 -14.76
CA LEU A 376 -1.99 -13.73 -15.18
C LEU A 376 -2.31 -12.65 -14.14
N ASP A 377 -3.36 -12.86 -13.36
CA ASP A 377 -3.88 -11.97 -12.32
C ASP A 377 -3.90 -10.49 -12.75
N ILE A 378 -3.61 -9.55 -11.84
CA ILE A 378 -3.71 -8.11 -12.12
C ILE A 378 -2.68 -7.62 -13.15
N GLU A 379 -1.53 -8.29 -13.24
CA GLU A 379 -0.41 -7.85 -14.07
C GLU A 379 -0.60 -8.19 -15.55
N GLY A 380 -1.28 -9.29 -15.87
CA GLY A 380 -1.66 -9.62 -17.24
C GLY A 380 -2.90 -8.87 -17.73
N ILE A 381 -3.53 -8.03 -16.90
CA ILE A 381 -4.60 -7.14 -17.35
C ILE A 381 -4.01 -5.86 -17.96
N SER A 382 -4.40 -5.58 -19.20
CA SER A 382 -4.05 -4.35 -19.89
C SER A 382 -4.62 -3.12 -19.18
N GLY A 383 -3.83 -2.05 -19.13
CA GLY A 383 -4.31 -0.74 -18.70
C GLY A 383 -5.37 -0.22 -19.68
N ASN A 384 -6.38 0.48 -19.16
CA ASN A 384 -7.35 1.22 -19.98
C ASN A 384 -7.05 2.72 -19.87
N GLU A 385 -6.68 3.35 -20.99
CA GLU A 385 -6.56 4.80 -21.10
C GLU A 385 -7.79 5.39 -21.81
N THR A 386 -8.19 6.58 -21.37
CA THR A 386 -9.27 7.36 -21.99
C THR A 386 -8.61 8.45 -22.81
N ASP A 387 -8.72 8.36 -24.13
CA ASP A 387 -7.87 9.07 -25.09
C ASP A 387 -8.34 10.50 -25.41
N THR A 388 -9.32 11.01 -24.68
CA THR A 388 -9.98 12.24 -25.09
C THR A 388 -9.57 13.39 -24.20
N ALA A 389 -8.94 14.40 -24.82
CA ALA A 389 -8.76 15.71 -24.22
C ALA A 389 -10.10 16.21 -23.66
N PRO A 390 -10.10 16.95 -22.53
CA PRO A 390 -11.33 17.49 -21.98
C PRO A 390 -12.09 18.32 -23.03
N GLY A 391 -13.27 17.85 -23.46
CA GLY A 391 -14.17 18.60 -24.34
C GLY A 391 -14.49 17.98 -25.70
N THR A 392 -13.78 16.93 -26.14
CA THR A 392 -14.14 16.20 -27.36
C THR A 392 -15.03 14.99 -27.01
N GLN A 393 -16.10 14.78 -27.79
CA GLN A 393 -17.02 13.65 -27.68
C GLN A 393 -16.91 12.82 -28.96
N PRO A 394 -17.08 11.48 -28.90
CA PRO A 394 -17.33 10.65 -27.72
C PRO A 394 -16.04 10.24 -26.99
N LYS A 395 -16.14 10.05 -25.66
CA LYS A 395 -15.04 9.47 -24.87
C LYS A 395 -14.92 7.99 -25.20
N VAL A 396 -13.77 7.61 -25.73
CA VAL A 396 -13.47 6.21 -26.03
C VAL A 396 -12.43 5.69 -25.05
N ILE A 397 -12.68 4.49 -24.53
CA ILE A 397 -11.70 3.75 -23.75
C ILE A 397 -10.89 2.90 -24.72
N ARG A 398 -9.56 2.99 -24.65
CA ARG A 398 -8.63 2.17 -25.41
C ARG A 398 -7.78 1.30 -24.49
N ARG A 399 -7.47 0.10 -24.95
CA ARG A 399 -6.57 -0.83 -24.26
C ARG A 399 -5.12 -0.49 -24.55
N MET A 400 -4.29 -0.56 -23.52
CA MET A 400 -2.83 -0.53 -23.65
C MET A 400 -2.32 -1.93 -23.96
N VAL A 401 -1.49 -2.07 -24.99
CA VAL A 401 -0.88 -3.37 -25.32
C VAL A 401 0.21 -3.68 -24.31
N LEU A 402 0.17 -4.88 -23.75
CA LEU A 402 1.28 -5.43 -22.99
C LEU A 402 2.30 -5.99 -23.99
N PRO A 403 3.48 -5.38 -24.15
CA PRO A 403 4.43 -5.76 -25.21
C PRO A 403 4.90 -7.21 -25.13
N TRP A 404 4.87 -7.78 -23.92
CA TRP A 404 5.33 -9.12 -23.64
C TRP A 404 4.25 -10.18 -23.78
N LEU A 405 2.96 -9.79 -23.83
CA LEU A 405 1.85 -10.74 -23.81
C LEU A 405 1.50 -11.15 -25.23
N SER A 406 1.29 -12.45 -25.43
CA SER A 406 0.90 -13.00 -26.73
C SER A 406 -0.38 -12.34 -27.28
N PRO A 407 -0.41 -11.95 -28.56
CA PRO A 407 -1.60 -11.40 -29.19
C PRO A 407 -2.83 -12.33 -29.08
N PHE A 408 -2.62 -13.65 -29.06
CA PHE A 408 -3.70 -14.63 -28.90
C PHE A 408 -4.36 -14.58 -27.52
N ILE A 409 -3.60 -14.31 -26.45
CA ILE A 409 -4.18 -14.11 -25.12
C ILE A 409 -4.97 -12.79 -25.08
N SER A 410 -4.45 -11.76 -25.74
CA SER A 410 -5.13 -10.46 -25.83
C SER A 410 -6.47 -10.58 -26.57
N GLU A 411 -6.48 -11.27 -27.71
CA GLU A 411 -7.69 -11.59 -28.48
C GLU A 411 -8.67 -12.43 -27.66
N LEU A 412 -8.19 -13.44 -26.94
CA LEU A 412 -9.02 -14.23 -26.03
C LEU A 412 -9.72 -13.35 -24.99
N PHE A 413 -9.02 -12.38 -24.40
CA PHE A 413 -9.60 -11.45 -23.42
C PHE A 413 -10.58 -10.46 -24.03
N ASP A 414 -10.42 -10.11 -25.30
CA ASP A 414 -11.41 -9.32 -26.06
C ASP A 414 -12.68 -10.16 -26.31
N CYS A 415 -12.50 -11.42 -26.71
CA CYS A 415 -13.59 -12.37 -26.87
C CYS A 415 -14.35 -12.58 -25.56
N VAL A 416 -13.68 -12.81 -24.43
CA VAL A 416 -14.33 -12.93 -23.11
C VAL A 416 -15.19 -11.71 -22.81
N GLU A 417 -14.66 -10.50 -23.04
CA GLU A 417 -15.40 -9.27 -22.73
C GLU A 417 -16.61 -9.04 -23.64
N SER A 418 -16.63 -9.61 -24.85
CA SER A 418 -17.81 -9.58 -25.73
C SER A 418 -19.02 -10.34 -25.15
N TYR A 419 -18.80 -11.35 -24.30
CA TYR A 419 -19.88 -12.08 -23.62
C TYR A 419 -20.54 -11.27 -22.50
N ASN A 420 -20.00 -10.11 -22.10
CA ASN A 420 -20.67 -9.23 -21.15
C ASN A 420 -22.04 -8.75 -21.67
N THR A 421 -22.18 -8.57 -22.99
CA THR A 421 -23.46 -8.21 -23.61
C THR A 421 -24.46 -9.35 -23.56
N ALA A 422 -24.01 -10.59 -23.77
CA ALA A 422 -24.85 -11.79 -23.70
C ALA A 422 -25.55 -11.91 -22.33
N LEU A 423 -24.83 -11.56 -21.27
CA LEU A 423 -25.34 -11.59 -19.89
C LEU A 423 -26.44 -10.56 -19.67
N HIS A 424 -26.28 -9.36 -20.23
CA HIS A 424 -27.29 -8.31 -20.17
C HIS A 424 -28.54 -8.66 -20.99
N GLU A 425 -28.35 -9.27 -22.17
CA GLU A 425 -29.45 -9.74 -23.03
C GLU A 425 -30.27 -10.85 -22.37
N GLU A 426 -29.60 -11.88 -21.84
CA GLU A 426 -30.25 -13.04 -21.20
C GLU A 426 -31.02 -12.63 -19.94
N CYS A 427 -30.48 -11.70 -19.16
CA CYS A 427 -31.13 -11.23 -17.94
C CYS A 427 -32.21 -10.16 -18.17
N MET A 428 -32.41 -9.67 -19.40
CA MET A 428 -33.35 -8.59 -19.74
C MET A 428 -33.21 -7.34 -18.85
N THR A 429 -32.03 -7.14 -18.25
CA THR A 429 -31.80 -6.02 -17.34
C THR A 429 -31.51 -4.80 -18.18
N VAL A 430 -32.49 -3.90 -18.32
CA VAL A 430 -32.26 -2.56 -18.87
C VAL A 430 -31.23 -1.86 -17.97
N HIS A 431 -30.07 -1.52 -18.54
CA HIS A 431 -29.05 -0.79 -17.80
C HIS A 431 -29.63 0.55 -17.33
N THR A 432 -29.90 0.65 -16.03
CA THR A 432 -30.42 1.88 -15.44
C THR A 432 -29.23 2.76 -15.09
N GLY A 433 -28.91 3.72 -15.96
CA GLY A 433 -27.76 4.62 -15.77
C GLY A 433 -27.20 5.19 -17.06
N ASN A 434 -26.08 5.91 -16.96
CA ASN A 434 -25.32 6.34 -18.13
C ASN A 434 -24.80 5.10 -18.86
N SER A 435 -24.90 5.09 -20.19
CA SER A 435 -24.29 4.03 -21.01
C SER A 435 -22.80 3.93 -20.69
N SER A 436 -22.28 2.70 -20.64
CA SER A 436 -20.84 2.49 -20.57
C SER A 436 -20.17 3.18 -21.76
N LEU A 437 -19.04 3.83 -21.52
CA LEU A 437 -18.23 4.39 -22.60
C LEU A 437 -17.88 3.28 -23.59
N GLU A 438 -17.95 3.62 -24.88
CA GLU A 438 -17.53 2.72 -25.94
C GLU A 438 -16.07 2.32 -25.74
N ARG A 439 -15.82 1.02 -25.87
CA ARG A 439 -14.47 0.45 -25.78
C ARG A 439 -14.03 0.10 -27.18
N MET A 440 -12.96 0.74 -27.62
CA MET A 440 -12.26 0.30 -28.82
C MET A 440 -11.13 -0.63 -28.40
N PHE A 441 -11.15 -1.82 -28.97
CA PHE A 441 -10.13 -2.84 -28.77
C PHE A 441 -8.88 -2.58 -29.61
N GLU A 442 -8.94 -1.61 -30.52
CA GLU A 442 -7.78 -1.18 -31.29
C GLU A 442 -6.67 -0.67 -30.36
N PRO A 443 -5.47 -1.25 -30.44
CA PRO A 443 -4.36 -0.87 -29.59
C PRO A 443 -3.87 0.52 -29.96
N HIS A 444 -3.82 1.44 -28.99
CA HIS A 444 -3.30 2.78 -29.23
C HIS A 444 -1.83 2.93 -28.84
N HIS A 445 -1.47 2.37 -27.68
CA HIS A 445 -0.15 2.53 -27.09
C HIS A 445 0.32 1.25 -26.43
N THR A 446 1.62 1.01 -26.52
CA THR A 446 2.29 -0.09 -25.84
C THR A 446 2.72 0.36 -24.45
N ASP A 447 2.33 -0.38 -23.41
CA ASP A 447 2.79 -0.11 -22.05
C ASP A 447 4.25 -0.56 -21.89
N THR A 448 5.17 0.34 -22.21
CA THR A 448 6.62 0.12 -22.08
C THR A 448 7.07 -0.10 -20.63
N LYS A 449 6.22 0.20 -19.64
CA LYS A 449 6.52 0.02 -18.22
C LYS A 449 5.97 -1.29 -17.65
N ALA A 450 5.17 -2.03 -18.43
CA ALA A 450 4.63 -3.30 -17.99
C ALA A 450 5.76 -4.31 -17.78
N VAL A 451 5.84 -4.84 -16.56
CA VAL A 451 6.80 -5.89 -16.20
C VAL A 451 6.21 -7.23 -16.64
N ALA A 452 7.00 -8.03 -17.35
CA ALA A 452 6.59 -9.37 -17.74
C ALA A 452 6.58 -10.30 -16.51
N LEU A 453 5.53 -11.09 -16.38
CA LEU A 453 5.47 -12.15 -15.37
C LEU A 453 6.46 -13.26 -15.70
N ASP A 454 7.10 -13.82 -14.67
CA ASP A 454 7.92 -15.02 -14.80
C ASP A 454 7.06 -16.28 -14.74
N GLN A 455 7.65 -17.42 -15.12
CA GLN A 455 7.07 -18.76 -15.00
C GLN A 455 5.75 -18.95 -15.78
N LEU A 456 5.47 -18.12 -16.79
CA LEU A 456 4.36 -18.39 -17.70
C LEU A 456 4.75 -19.44 -18.75
N PRO A 457 3.77 -20.15 -19.34
CA PRO A 457 4.00 -20.95 -20.54
C PRO A 457 4.66 -20.14 -21.65
N ARG A 458 5.60 -20.76 -22.35
CA ARG A 458 6.41 -20.06 -23.37
C ARG A 458 5.57 -19.44 -24.49
N ASN A 459 4.49 -20.07 -24.92
CA ASN A 459 3.58 -19.57 -25.94
C ASN A 459 2.62 -18.46 -25.47
N TRP A 460 2.64 -18.10 -24.17
CA TRP A 460 1.87 -16.96 -23.66
C TRP A 460 2.63 -15.64 -23.77
N TYR A 461 3.94 -15.69 -24.01
CA TYR A 461 4.71 -14.51 -24.36
C TYR A 461 4.57 -14.19 -25.85
N ASP A 462 4.62 -12.90 -26.19
CA ASP A 462 4.78 -12.47 -27.58
C ASP A 462 6.09 -13.02 -28.15
N GLU A 463 6.01 -13.60 -29.35
CA GLU A 463 7.10 -14.37 -29.94
C GLU A 463 8.28 -13.48 -30.33
N GLU A 464 8.00 -12.29 -30.87
CA GLU A 464 9.02 -11.33 -31.28
C GLU A 464 9.68 -10.70 -30.07
N TRP A 465 8.87 -10.27 -29.08
CA TRP A 465 9.34 -9.75 -27.81
C TRP A 465 10.22 -10.77 -27.08
N TYR A 466 9.78 -12.02 -26.97
CA TYR A 466 10.54 -13.08 -26.29
C TYR A 466 11.86 -13.38 -27.01
N LYS A 467 11.85 -13.42 -28.35
CA LYS A 467 13.07 -13.62 -29.15
C LYS A 467 14.05 -12.47 -29.05
N ALA A 468 13.57 -11.23 -28.91
CA ALA A 468 14.41 -10.05 -28.73
C ALA A 468 15.15 -10.05 -27.38
N HIS A 469 14.71 -10.85 -26.41
CA HIS A 469 15.39 -10.96 -25.12
C HIS A 469 16.71 -11.73 -25.23
N SER A 470 17.71 -11.23 -24.50
CA SER A 470 18.99 -11.93 -24.31
C SER A 470 18.76 -13.33 -23.72
N VAL A 471 19.72 -14.23 -23.91
CA VAL A 471 19.65 -15.60 -23.35
C VAL A 471 19.46 -15.55 -21.83
N SER A 472 20.16 -14.65 -21.15
CA SER A 472 20.01 -14.44 -19.70
C SER A 472 18.61 -13.92 -19.33
N GLY A 473 18.07 -12.96 -20.09
CA GLY A 473 16.73 -12.45 -19.87
C GLY A 473 15.65 -13.52 -20.03
N ARG A 474 15.76 -14.35 -21.08
CA ARG A 474 14.87 -15.51 -21.28
C ARG A 474 15.01 -16.56 -20.17
N THR A 475 16.20 -16.75 -19.63
CA THR A 475 16.46 -17.66 -18.51
C THR A 475 15.81 -17.14 -17.22
N MET A 476 15.85 -15.83 -16.96
CA MET A 476 15.21 -15.22 -15.79
C MET A 476 13.69 -15.39 -15.80
N LEU A 477 13.05 -15.34 -16.98
CA LEU A 477 11.61 -15.59 -17.11
C LEU A 477 11.23 -17.02 -16.71
N SER A 478 12.17 -17.98 -16.68
CA SER A 478 11.90 -19.38 -16.28
C SER A 478 10.68 -20.00 -16.98
N ALA A 479 10.48 -19.64 -18.25
CA ALA A 479 9.27 -19.97 -19.00
C ALA A 479 9.00 -21.49 -19.02
N HIS A 480 7.74 -21.86 -18.80
CA HIS A 480 7.29 -23.24 -18.81
C HIS A 480 7.04 -23.75 -20.24
N LYS A 481 6.75 -25.05 -20.35
CA LYS A 481 6.35 -25.66 -21.62
C LYS A 481 5.08 -24.99 -22.14
N ASP A 482 4.91 -25.02 -23.46
CA ASP A 482 3.73 -24.48 -24.10
C ASP A 482 2.46 -25.13 -23.57
N VAL A 483 1.46 -24.30 -23.28
CA VAL A 483 0.12 -24.70 -22.84
C VAL A 483 -0.88 -24.17 -23.87
N PRO A 484 -1.74 -25.02 -24.46
CA PRO A 484 -2.73 -24.59 -25.45
C PRO A 484 -3.53 -23.38 -24.96
N ILE A 485 -3.71 -22.38 -25.84
CA ILE A 485 -4.58 -21.24 -25.58
C ILE A 485 -5.96 -21.63 -26.15
N PRO A 486 -7.03 -21.66 -25.34
CA PRO A 486 -8.35 -22.02 -25.80
C PRO A 486 -8.83 -21.01 -26.85
N THR A 487 -9.54 -21.50 -27.86
CA THR A 487 -10.15 -20.65 -28.88
C THR A 487 -11.56 -20.29 -28.43
N LEU A 488 -11.84 -19.00 -28.24
CA LEU A 488 -13.16 -18.49 -27.94
C LEU A 488 -13.60 -17.58 -29.08
N HIS A 489 -14.76 -17.85 -29.68
CA HIS A 489 -15.31 -16.97 -30.71
C HIS A 489 -15.93 -15.72 -30.07
N GLN A 490 -15.74 -14.56 -30.72
CA GLN A 490 -16.42 -13.33 -30.33
C GLN A 490 -17.94 -13.58 -30.29
N TYR A 491 -18.59 -13.11 -29.22
CA TYR A 491 -20.04 -13.20 -29.11
C TYR A 491 -20.65 -12.32 -30.21
N ALA A 492 -21.08 -12.96 -31.29
CA ALA A 492 -21.94 -12.31 -32.26
C ALA A 492 -23.28 -12.12 -31.57
N ALA A 493 -23.56 -10.90 -31.12
CA ALA A 493 -24.92 -10.53 -30.79
C ALA A 493 -25.76 -10.93 -32.01
N TYR A 494 -26.73 -11.81 -31.81
CA TYR A 494 -27.69 -12.11 -32.86
C TYR A 494 -28.38 -10.77 -33.16
N HIS A 495 -27.90 -10.07 -34.19
CA HIS A 495 -28.59 -8.94 -34.77
C HIS A 495 -29.93 -9.46 -35.26
N LYS A 496 -30.94 -9.34 -34.39
CA LYS A 496 -32.35 -9.46 -34.77
C LYS A 496 -32.77 -8.22 -35.52
#